data_AF-A0A966IQQ0-F1
#
_entry.id   AF-A0A966IQQ0-F1
#
_cell.length_a   1.000
_cell.length_b   1.000
_cell.length_c   1.000
_cell.angle_alpha   90.00
_cell.angle_beta   90.00
_cell.angle_gamma   90.00
#
_symmetry.space_group_name_H-M   'P 1'
#
loop_
_entity.id
_entity.type
_entity.pdbx_description
1 polymer ?
#
loop_
_entity_poly.entity_id
_entity_poly.type
_entity_poly.pdbx_seq_one_letter_code
_entity_poly.pdbx_strand_id
1 'polypeptide(L)' 'MARIVQKFGGTSVADLDRIRNVAQRVKAEVDAGHEVAVVVSAMAGTTNQLVAWASDI' A
#
# COMPACT_ATOMS: atom_id res chain seq x y z
N MET A 1 20.69 -10.98 -3.38
CA MET A 1 20.07 -9.74 -3.89
C MET A 1 19.07 -10.10 -4.98
N ALA A 2 17.80 -9.79 -4.77
CA ALA A 2 16.70 -10.05 -5.72
C ALA A 2 15.89 -8.76 -5.89
N ARG A 3 15.15 -8.65 -7.01
CA ARG A 3 14.23 -7.53 -7.26
C ARG A 3 12.80 -7.99 -6.95
N ILE A 4 12.19 -7.38 -5.94
CA ILE A 4 10.86 -7.75 -5.44
C ILE A 4 9.89 -6.60 -5.70
N VAL A 5 8.71 -6.95 -6.19
CA VAL A 5 7.56 -6.03 -6.24
C VAL A 5 6.55 -6.45 -5.18
N GLN A 6 6.26 -5.57 -4.23
CA GLN A 6 5.23 -5.79 -3.22
C GLN A 6 4.03 -4.91 -3.52
N LYS A 7 2.83 -5.51 -3.59
CA LYS A 7 1.58 -4.77 -3.75
C LYS A 7 0.71 -4.89 -2.51
N PHE A 8 0.24 -3.75 -2.00
CA PHE A 8 -0.68 -3.68 -0.87
C PHE A 8 -2.03 -3.10 -1.31
N GLY A 9 -3.12 -3.81 -1.01
CA GLY A 9 -4.48 -3.35 -1.30
C GLY A 9 -4.99 -2.36 -0.26
N GLY A 10 -6.12 -1.71 -0.53
CA GLY A 10 -6.66 -0.65 0.34
C GLY A 10 -6.93 -1.10 1.78
N THR A 11 -7.30 -2.36 2.00
CA THR A 11 -7.47 -2.96 3.34
C THR A 11 -6.15 -3.16 4.09
N SER A 12 -5.04 -3.32 3.38
CA SER A 12 -3.69 -3.38 3.95
C SER A 12 -3.14 -2.01 4.31
N VAL A 13 -3.76 -0.93 3.84
CA VAL A 13 -3.38 0.47 4.10
C VAL A 13 -4.56 1.29 4.61
N ALA A 14 -5.53 0.65 5.29
CA ALA A 14 -6.79 1.30 5.67
C ALA A 14 -6.63 2.39 6.75
N ASP A 15 -5.56 2.33 7.53
CA ASP A 15 -5.27 3.23 8.64
C ASP A 15 -3.75 3.34 8.87
N LEU A 16 -3.34 4.24 9.76
CA LEU A 16 -1.92 4.52 10.03
C LEU A 16 -1.18 3.32 10.63
N ASP A 17 -1.84 2.50 11.45
CA ASP A 17 -1.21 1.35 12.08
C ASP A 17 -0.95 0.24 11.07
N ARG A 18 -1.87 0.04 10.13
CA ARG A 18 -1.69 -0.86 8.98
C ARG A 18 -0.58 -0.39 8.06
N ILE A 19 -0.50 0.91 7.78
CA ILE A 19 0.60 1.49 7.00
C ILE A 19 1.95 1.26 7.70
N ARG A 20 2.03 1.45 9.02
CA ARG A 20 3.24 1.13 9.79
C ARG A 20 3.61 -0.34 9.69
N ASN A 21 2.64 -1.25 9.78
CA ASN A 21 2.88 -2.69 9.62
C ASN A 21 3.39 -3.05 8.22
N VAL A 22 2.78 -2.48 7.17
CA VAL A 22 3.26 -2.61 5.78
C VAL A 22 4.70 -2.10 5.66
N ALA A 23 5.02 -0.95 6.24
CA ALA A 23 6.38 -0.41 6.23
C ALA A 23 7.40 -1.34 6.90
N GLN A 24 7.04 -1.99 8.02
CA GLN A 24 7.91 -2.98 8.66
C GLN A 24 8.17 -4.20 7.77
N ARG A 25 7.16 -4.66 7.03
CA ARG A 25 7.31 -5.76 6.06
C ARG A 25 8.23 -5.39 4.89
N VAL A 26 8.09 -4.19 4.35
CA VAL A 26 8.97 -3.68 3.29
C VAL A 26 10.40 -3.55 3.81
N LYS A 27 10.57 -2.99 5.01
CA LYS A 27 11.88 -2.87 5.65
C LYS A 27 12.57 -4.22 5.82
N ALA A 28 11.85 -5.27 6.22
CA ALA A 28 12.43 -6.59 6.38
C ALA A 28 13.07 -7.12 5.09
N GLU A 29 12.42 -6.92 3.93
CA GLU A 29 13.00 -7.32 2.64
C GLU A 29 14.22 -6.46 2.23
N VAL A 30 14.16 -5.16 2.50
CA VAL A 30 15.30 -4.26 2.26
C VAL A 30 16.50 -4.66 3.13
N ASP A 31 16.27 -4.95 4.41
CA ASP A 31 17.30 -5.39 5.37
C ASP A 31 17.88 -6.76 4.98
N ALA A 32 17.11 -7.63 4.31
CA ALA A 32 17.58 -8.88 3.72
C ALA A 32 18.40 -8.69 2.42
N GLY A 33 18.61 -7.45 1.97
CA GLY A 33 19.43 -7.13 0.81
C GLY A 33 18.70 -7.25 -0.53
N HIS A 34 17.38 -7.11 -0.54
CA HIS A 34 16.57 -7.05 -1.76
C HIS A 34 16.37 -5.61 -2.25
N GLU A 35 16.29 -5.43 -3.56
CA GLU A 35 15.79 -4.20 -4.18
C GLU A 35 14.25 -4.28 -4.22
N VAL A 36 13.55 -3.37 -3.56
CA VAL A 36 12.09 -3.47 -3.38
C VAL A 36 11.37 -2.29 -4.04
N ALA A 37 10.46 -2.59 -4.96
CA ALA A 37 9.47 -1.64 -5.46
C ALA A 37 8.11 -1.90 -4.78
N VAL A 38 7.47 -0.86 -4.27
CA VAL A 38 6.21 -0.97 -3.53
C VAL A 38 5.10 -0.25 -4.28
N VAL A 39 3.99 -0.95 -4.52
CA VAL A 39 2.77 -0.39 -5.11
C VAL A 39 1.65 -0.44 -4.08
N VAL A 40 0.98 0.69 -3.85
CA VAL A 40 -0.16 0.78 -2.94
C VAL A 40 -1.42 1.18 -3.70
N SER A 41 -2.56 0.63 -3.28
CA SER A 41 -3.86 1.19 -3.62
C SER A 41 -4.17 2.39 -2.71
N ALA A 42 -5.21 3.16 -3.05
CA ALA A 42 -5.78 4.13 -2.10
C ALA A 42 -6.27 3.41 -0.83
N MET A 43 -6.37 4.16 0.27
CA MET A 43 -6.90 3.65 1.54
C MET A 43 -8.32 3.09 1.35
N ALA A 44 -8.71 2.12 2.19
CA ALA A 44 -9.99 1.44 2.07
C ALA A 44 -11.16 2.45 1.98
N GLY A 45 -12.01 2.28 0.97
CA GLY A 45 -13.16 3.15 0.71
C GLY A 45 -12.87 4.43 -0.08
N THR A 46 -11.62 4.91 -0.11
CA THR A 46 -11.28 6.20 -0.75
C THR A 46 -11.56 6.22 -2.24
N THR A 47 -11.27 5.14 -2.98
CA THR A 47 -11.58 5.08 -4.41
C THR A 47 -13.09 5.19 -4.67
N ASN A 48 -13.92 4.53 -3.86
CA ASN A 48 -15.37 4.61 -4.00
C ASN A 48 -15.88 6.02 -3.66
N GLN A 49 -15.31 6.66 -2.64
CA GLN A 49 -15.62 8.04 -2.29
C GLN A 49 -15.33 9.01 -3.45
N LEU A 50 -14.17 8.86 -4.11
CA LEU A 50 -13.81 9.67 -5.27
C LEU A 50 -14.78 9.45 -6.44
N VAL A 51 -15.16 8.19 -6.71
CA VAL A 51 -16.14 7.86 -7.75
C VAL A 51 -17.51 8.49 -7.44
N ALA A 52 -17.96 8.44 -6.19
CA ALA A 52 -19.22 9.06 -5.78
C ALA A 52 -19.20 10.57 -6.03
N TRP A 53 -18.15 11.28 -5.59
CA TRP A 53 -18.01 12.71 -5.82
C TRP A 53 -18.00 13.09 -7.31
N ALA A 54 -17.34 12.28 -8.14
CA ALA A 54 -17.31 12.53 -9.58
C ALA A 54 -18.67 12.26 -10.26
N SER A 55 -19.51 11.39 -9.67
CA SER A 55 -20.82 11.03 -10.22
C SER A 55 -21.94 11.97 -9.79
N ASP A 56 -21.71 12.78 -8.75
CA ASP A 56 -22.68 13.76 -8.22
C ASP A 56 -22.54 15.16 -8.88
N ILE A 57 -21.82 15.26 -10.00
CA ILE A 57 -21.66 16.46 -10.85
C ILE A 57 -22.60 16.36 -12.05
#